data_AF-A0A1T4QZT9-F1
#
_entry.id   AF-A0A1T4QZT9-F1
#
_cell.length_a   1.000
_cell.length_b   1.000
_cell.length_c   1.000
_cell.angle_alpha   90.00
_cell.angle_beta   90.00
_cell.angle_gamma   90.00
#
_symmetry.space_group_name_H-M   'P 1'
#
loop_
_entity.id
_entity.type
_entity.pdbx_description
1 polymer ?
#
loop_
_entity_poly.entity_id
_entity_poly.type
_entity_poly.pdbx_seq_one_letter_code
_entity_poly.pdbx_strand_id
1 'polypeptide(L)'
;MSAKPMFDLAVSETDYLIVSLEHTCIHSACVAFLRPEHQGVTFNLDEAGRYSEARVNADLEYYDNGRRHMAILASAVAQHQAPVVLLTELASGALKHTHQLLLAKREGATQHG
;
A
#
# COMPACT_ATOMS: atom_id res chain seq x y z
N MET A 1 12.56 -42.00 -20.33
CA MET A 1 12.21 -41.30 -19.08
C MET A 1 12.20 -39.81 -19.42
N SER A 2 11.02 -39.23 -19.62
CA SER A 2 10.89 -37.85 -20.10
C SER A 2 10.96 -36.90 -18.89
N ALA A 3 12.00 -36.10 -18.82
CA ALA A 3 12.11 -35.03 -17.83
C ALA A 3 11.05 -33.97 -18.15
N LYS A 4 10.05 -33.83 -17.28
CA LYS A 4 9.09 -32.72 -17.32
C LYS A 4 9.86 -31.41 -17.13
N PRO A 5 9.65 -30.38 -17.98
CA PRO A 5 10.12 -29.05 -17.65
C PRO A 5 9.38 -28.57 -16.40
N MET A 6 10.12 -28.44 -15.31
CA MET A 6 9.68 -27.76 -14.10
C MET A 6 9.59 -26.28 -14.48
N PHE A 7 8.37 -25.75 -14.52
CA PHE A 7 8.16 -24.31 -14.70
C PHE A 7 8.85 -23.61 -13.54
N ASP A 8 9.94 -22.89 -13.84
CA ASP A 8 10.42 -21.79 -13.00
C ASP A 8 9.32 -20.73 -13.00
N LEU A 9 8.36 -20.90 -12.10
CA LEU A 9 7.51 -19.81 -11.65
C LEU A 9 8.46 -18.82 -10.99
N ALA A 10 8.81 -17.77 -11.72
CA ALA A 10 9.44 -16.60 -11.14
C ALA A 10 8.57 -16.19 -9.95
N VAL A 11 9.07 -16.43 -8.73
CA VAL A 11 8.42 -15.96 -7.52
C VAL A 11 8.52 -14.46 -7.60
N SER A 12 7.44 -13.84 -8.09
CA SER A 12 7.20 -12.42 -7.85
C SER A 12 7.14 -12.31 -6.33
N GLU A 13 8.24 -11.90 -5.69
CA GLU A 13 8.24 -11.69 -4.25
C GLU A 13 7.18 -10.64 -3.94
N THR A 14 6.06 -11.10 -3.38
CA THR A 14 4.99 -10.22 -2.94
C THR A 14 5.48 -9.52 -1.69
N ASP A 15 5.74 -8.22 -1.83
CA ASP A 15 6.10 -7.35 -0.72
C ASP A 15 4.86 -6.81 -0.01
N TYR A 16 4.92 -6.83 1.30
CA TYR A 16 3.93 -6.25 2.19
C TYR A 16 4.54 -5.08 2.98
N LEU A 17 3.70 -4.09 3.23
CA LEU A 17 3.89 -3.08 4.24
C LEU A 17 2.96 -3.40 5.40
N ILE A 18 3.41 -3.16 6.62
CA ILE A 18 2.60 -3.45 7.80
C ILE A 18 2.08 -2.13 8.36
N VAL A 19 0.76 -1.98 8.40
CA VAL A 19 0.10 -0.82 9.00
C VAL A 19 -0.07 -1.06 10.49
N SER A 20 0.33 -0.08 11.30
CA SER A 20 0.02 -0.04 12.73
C SER A 20 -1.33 0.62 12.95
N LEU A 21 -2.34 -0.19 13.30
CA LEU A 21 -3.70 0.27 13.58
C LEU A 21 -3.76 1.09 14.87
N GLU A 22 -2.90 0.81 15.85
CA GLU A 22 -2.83 1.55 17.12
C GLU A 22 -2.29 2.99 16.94
N HIS A 23 -1.40 3.20 15.97
CA HIS A 23 -0.76 4.50 15.72
C HIS A 23 -1.32 5.25 14.50
N THR A 24 -2.17 4.59 13.72
CA THR A 24 -2.87 5.22 12.59
C THR A 24 -3.95 6.16 13.11
N CYS A 25 -3.88 7.43 12.69
CA CYS A 25 -4.86 8.45 13.04
C CYS A 25 -5.76 8.75 11.84
N ILE A 26 -6.94 8.13 11.81
CA ILE A 26 -7.92 8.31 10.73
C ILE A 26 -8.41 9.76 10.65
N HIS A 27 -8.59 10.43 11.79
CA HIS A 27 -9.05 11.83 11.85
C HIS A 27 -8.06 12.82 11.25
N SER A 28 -6.77 12.50 11.29
CA SER A 28 -5.70 13.29 10.67
C SER A 28 -5.32 12.76 9.30
N ALA A 29 -6.02 11.74 8.78
CA ALA A 29 -5.68 11.05 7.54
C ALA A 29 -4.22 10.53 7.50
N CYS A 30 -3.66 10.17 8.65
CA CYS A 30 -2.28 9.70 8.78
C CYS A 30 -2.23 8.20 9.05
N VAL A 31 -1.63 7.45 8.12
CA VAL A 31 -1.39 6.00 8.28
C VAL A 31 0.01 5.78 8.81
N ALA A 32 0.13 5.00 9.88
CA ALA A 32 1.41 4.61 10.46
C ALA A 32 1.82 3.23 9.95
N PHE A 33 3.10 3.10 9.55
CA PHE A 33 3.70 1.86 9.08
C PHE A 33 4.77 1.39 10.05
N LEU A 34 4.98 0.07 10.16
CA LEU A 34 6.13 -0.47 10.89
C LEU A 34 7.41 -0.13 10.13
N ARG A 35 8.46 0.22 10.89
CA ARG A 35 9.82 0.34 10.37
C ARG A 35 10.49 -1.04 10.32
N PRO A 36 11.46 -1.22 9.41
CA PRO A 36 12.21 -2.48 9.33
C PRO A 36 12.91 -2.79 10.66
N GLU A 37 13.11 -4.09 10.92
CA GLU A 37 13.87 -4.56 12.10
C GLU A 37 13.30 -4.08 13.44
N HIS A 38 11.97 -3.97 13.54
CA HIS A 38 11.25 -3.61 14.77
C HIS A 38 11.63 -2.25 15.37
N GLN A 39 12.07 -1.30 14.54
CA GLN A 39 12.46 0.06 14.95
C GLN A 39 11.27 1.00 15.26
N GLY A 40 10.13 0.43 15.64
CA GLY A 40 8.89 1.17 15.90
C GLY A 40 8.11 1.48 14.63
N VAL A 41 7.47 2.65 14.59
CA VAL A 41 6.56 3.08 13.49
C VAL A 41 7.01 4.38 12.84
N THR A 42 6.57 4.62 11.61
CA THR A 42 6.78 5.86 10.85
C THR A 42 5.52 6.22 10.07
N PHE A 43 5.34 7.51 9.76
CA PHE A 43 4.31 8.00 8.84
C PHE A 43 4.86 8.21 7.43
N ASN A 44 6.18 8.10 7.26
CA ASN A 44 6.85 8.23 5.98
C ASN A 44 6.93 6.86 5.29
N LEU A 45 6.33 6.75 4.11
CA LEU A 45 6.32 5.51 3.35
C LEU A 45 7.72 5.05 2.92
N ASP A 46 8.65 5.99 2.69
CA ASP A 46 10.02 5.69 2.28
C ASP A 46 10.85 5.05 3.41
N GLU A 47 10.42 5.25 4.65
CA GLU A 47 11.04 4.67 5.85
C GLU A 47 10.32 3.39 6.31
N ALA A 48 9.22 3.02 5.67
CA ALA A 48 8.43 1.86 6.02
C ALA A 48 9.18 0.56 5.69
N GLY A 49 9.05 -0.44 6.57
CA GLY A 49 9.61 -1.75 6.35
C GLY A 49 8.85 -2.49 5.25
N ARG A 50 9.59 -3.13 4.35
CA ARG A 50 9.06 -4.09 3.37
C ARG A 50 9.30 -5.50 3.87
N TYR A 51 8.25 -6.30 3.86
CA TYR A 51 8.27 -7.65 4.39
C TYR A 51 7.80 -8.60 3.30
N SER A 52 8.58 -9.65 3.03
CA SER A 52 8.17 -10.67 2.08
C SER A 52 6.96 -11.45 2.60
N GLU A 53 6.16 -11.99 1.69
CA GLU A 53 5.04 -12.87 2.01
C GLU A 53 5.44 -14.00 2.97
N ALA A 54 6.59 -14.63 2.75
CA ALA A 54 7.10 -15.68 3.62
C ALA A 54 7.33 -15.20 5.06
N ARG A 55 7.86 -13.98 5.24
CA ARG A 55 8.10 -13.39 6.57
C ARG A 55 6.79 -13.04 7.27
N VAL A 56 5.80 -12.51 6.56
CA VAL A 56 4.47 -12.21 7.11
C VAL A 56 3.75 -13.49 7.50
N ASN A 57 3.73 -14.49 6.62
CA ASN A 57 3.06 -15.77 6.87
C ASN A 57 3.71 -16.59 8.00
N ALA A 58 5.00 -16.36 8.28
CA ALA A 58 5.68 -17.00 9.41
C ALA A 58 5.15 -16.52 10.77
N ASP A 59 4.59 -15.31 10.85
CA ASP A 59 4.08 -14.72 12.09
C ASP A 59 2.88 -13.79 11.84
N LEU A 60 1.74 -14.40 11.51
CA LEU A 60 0.49 -13.66 11.28
C LEU A 60 -0.01 -12.98 12.56
N GLU A 61 0.25 -13.56 13.74
CA GLU A 61 -0.17 -12.95 15.01
C GLU A 61 0.57 -11.63 15.25
N TYR A 62 1.82 -11.52 14.82
CA TYR A 62 2.54 -10.26 14.86
C TYR A 62 2.18 -9.35 13.69
N TYR A 63 2.22 -9.82 12.44
CA TYR A 63 2.17 -8.94 11.25
C TYR A 63 0.75 -8.66 10.71
N ASP A 64 -0.22 -9.54 10.93
CA ASP A 64 -1.58 -9.42 10.38
C ASP A 64 -2.66 -9.99 11.30
N ASN A 65 -2.88 -9.32 12.43
CA ASN A 65 -3.81 -9.75 13.47
C ASN A 65 -5.13 -8.96 13.49
N GLY A 66 -5.28 -7.97 12.61
CA GLY A 66 -6.48 -7.13 12.48
C GLY A 66 -6.80 -6.26 13.71
N ARG A 67 -5.92 -6.24 14.73
CA ARG A 67 -6.10 -5.45 15.96
C ARG A 67 -5.02 -4.39 16.10
N ARG A 68 -3.76 -4.81 16.03
CA ARG A 68 -2.58 -3.95 16.11
C ARG A 68 -1.95 -3.73 14.75
N HIS A 69 -1.87 -4.80 13.96
CA HIS A 69 -1.15 -4.80 12.70
C HIS A 69 -2.00 -5.41 11.60
N MET A 70 -1.85 -4.85 10.40
CA MET A 70 -2.49 -5.33 9.19
C MET A 70 -1.48 -5.29 8.05
N ALA A 71 -1.29 -6.43 7.38
CA ALA A 71 -0.42 -6.52 6.23
C ALA A 71 -1.13 -6.04 4.97
N ILE A 72 -0.50 -5.15 4.21
CA ILE A 72 -1.04 -4.60 2.96
C ILE A 72 0.00 -4.77 1.86
N LEU A 73 -0.45 -5.18 0.68
CA LEU A 73 0.40 -5.27 -0.50
C LEU A 73 1.07 -3.92 -0.80
N ALA A 74 2.40 -3.91 -0.90
CA ALA A 74 3.16 -2.71 -1.20
C ALA A 74 2.75 -2.11 -2.57
N SER A 75 2.37 -2.96 -3.52
CA SER A 75 1.85 -2.55 -4.83
C SER A 75 0.54 -1.77 -4.72
N ALA A 76 -0.36 -2.15 -3.81
CA ALA A 76 -1.62 -1.44 -3.60
C ALA A 76 -1.37 -0.04 -3.01
N VAL A 77 -0.42 0.10 -2.08
CA VAL A 77 -0.08 1.40 -1.49
C VAL A 77 0.58 2.33 -2.51
N ALA A 78 1.45 1.81 -3.37
CA ALA A 78 2.08 2.59 -4.44
C ALA A 78 1.06 3.12 -5.47
N GLN A 79 0.01 2.34 -5.76
CA GLN A 79 -1.07 2.74 -6.68
C GLN A 79 -1.99 3.82 -6.10
N HIS A 80 -2.07 3.92 -4.78
CA HIS A 80 -3.01 4.78 -4.07
C HIS A 80 -2.37 5.95 -3.30
N GLN A 81 -1.17 6.41 -3.69
CA GLN A 81 -0.62 7.70 -3.24
C GLN A 81 -1.43 8.93 -3.71
N ALA A 82 -2.73 8.76 -4.00
CA ALA A 82 -3.63 9.89 -4.17
C ALA A 82 -3.87 10.52 -2.78
N PRO A 83 -3.85 11.86 -2.66
CA PRO A 83 -4.15 12.51 -1.41
C PRO A 83 -5.54 12.06 -0.92
N VAL A 84 -5.58 11.51 0.30
CA VAL A 84 -6.85 11.21 0.98
C VAL A 84 -7.47 12.55 1.36
N VAL A 85 -8.45 13.00 0.60
CA VAL A 85 -9.22 14.21 0.91
C VAL A 85 -10.31 13.81 1.89
N LEU A 86 -10.35 14.47 3.06
CA LEU A 86 -11.42 14.26 4.02
C LEU A 86 -12.77 14.62 3.37
N LEU A 87 -13.80 13.80 3.61
CA LEU A 87 -15.15 14.05 3.11
C LEU A 87 -15.71 15.41 3.54
N THR A 88 -15.23 15.95 4.67
CA THR A 88 -15.57 17.28 5.16
C THR A 88 -14.90 18.42 4.40
N GLU A 89 -13.78 18.15 3.73
CA GLU A 89 -13.04 19.11 2.90
C GLU A 89 -13.43 19.02 1.41
N LEU A 90 -14.24 18.03 1.04
CA LEU A 90 -14.90 17.95 -0.25
C LEU A 90 -16.03 18.99 -0.34
N ALA A 91 -15.65 20.28 -0.42
CA ALA A 91 -16.56 21.29 -0.92
C ALA A 91 -17.02 20.86 -2.33
N SER A 92 -18.33 20.89 -2.58
CA SER A 92 -18.96 20.42 -3.82
C SER A 92 -18.36 21.00 -5.11
N GLY A 93 -17.66 22.14 -5.03
CA GLY A 93 -16.89 22.72 -6.13
C GLY A 93 -15.57 22.01 -6.46
N ALA A 94 -14.88 21.42 -5.48
CA ALA A 94 -13.58 20.77 -5.67
C ALA A 94 -13.71 19.42 -6.42
N LEU A 95 -14.82 18.71 -6.22
CA LEU A 95 -15.14 17.45 -6.92
C LEU A 95 -15.14 17.59 -8.45
N LYS A 96 -15.61 18.73 -8.98
CA LYS A 96 -15.63 18.96 -10.44
C LYS A 96 -14.22 19.15 -10.99
N HIS A 97 -13.36 19.86 -10.27
CA HIS A 97 -12.00 20.15 -10.71
C HIS A 97 -11.09 18.93 -10.60
N THR A 98 -11.24 18.12 -9.55
CA THR A 98 -10.48 16.88 -9.38
C THR A 98 -10.90 15.81 -10.39
N HIS A 99 -12.20 15.70 -10.70
CA HIS A 99 -12.68 14.80 -11.76
C HIS A 99 -12.15 15.18 -13.14
N GLN A 100 -12.13 16.47 -13.48
CA GLN A 100 -11.55 16.94 -14.75
C GLN A 100 -10.04 16.69 -14.84
N LEU A 101 -9.28 16.89 -13.75
CA LEU A 101 -7.85 16.59 -13.70
C LEU A 101 -7.54 15.09 -13.80
N LEU A 102 -8.35 14.23 -13.18
CA LEU A 102 -8.20 12.78 -13.26
C LEU A 102 -8.56 12.25 -14.66
N LEU A 103 -9.57 12.82 -15.32
CA LEU A 103 -9.90 12.49 -16.71
C LEU A 103 -8.81 12.96 -17.69
N ALA A 104 -8.29 14.18 -17.54
CA ALA A 104 -7.22 14.71 -18.39
C ALA A 104 -5.92 13.90 -18.28
N LYS A 105 -5.56 13.42 -17.08
CA LYS A 105 -4.41 12.52 -16.90
C LYS A 105 -4.61 11.15 -17.54
N ARG A 106 -5.84 10.65 -17.60
CA ARG A 106 -6.18 9.40 -18.29
C ARG A 106 -6.06 9.52 -19.81
N GLU A 107 -6.41 10.66 -20.37
CA GLU A 107 -6.34 10.90 -21.82
C GLU A 107 -4.91 11.19 -22.31
N GLY A 108 -4.06 11.80 -21.47
CA GLY A 108 -2.64 12.04 -21.79
C GLY A 108 -1.77 10.78 -21.76
N ALA A 109 -2.17 9.74 -21.01
CA ALA A 109 -1.45 8.46 -20.96
C ALA A 109 -1.64 7.60 -22.23
N THR A 110 -2.62 7.94 -23.08
CA THR A 110 -2.99 7.15 -24.27
C THR A 110 -2.36 7.66 -25.57
N GLN A 111 -1.54 8.72 -25.54
CA GLN A 111 -0.92 9.29 -26.75
C GLN A 111 0.58 9.01 -26.92
N HIS A 112 1.18 8.15 -26.10
CA HIS A 112 2.52 7.59 -26.33
C HIS A 112 2.48 6.06 -26.39
N GLY A 113 1.73 5.55 -27.36
CA GLY A 113 1.74 4.15 -27.81
C GLY A 113 1.68 4.12 -29.33
#